data_AF-A0A9Q1GC65-F1
#
_entry.id   AF-A0A9Q1GC65-F1
#
_cell.length_a   1.000
_cell.length_b   1.000
_cell.length_c   1.000
_cell.angle_alpha   90.00
_cell.angle_beta   90.00
_cell.angle_gamma   90.00
#
_symmetry.space_group_name_H-M   'P 1'
#
loop_
_entity.id
_entity.type
_entity.pdbx_description
1 polymer ?
#
loop_
_entity_poly.entity_id
_entity_poly.type
_entity_poly.pdbx_seq_one_letter_code
_entity_poly.pdbx_strand_id
1 'polypeptide(L)'
;MNTPPLMRNSKKVSFFASSLRKNTKLIIVSDLFSAGERILNAMDVYTELQDVASALENVALMGCHAPEPPNGKKENSHTDILRIKEQMSNQCFEMMVKIRAGKSKIHGESSDAEKDESEYENEIEEAKISHCNKTLALHRMQVWKSISERLKESDIEADAMRASTNHKLDLCSKIMKLQQESRELQDQIIGLQKQKLELKRLTHERMREMEELKRVREHPEEGRYSKVLEKAQSVLEKYQKMTSVTQNVLRGVILASRVHWRDDPKLRDIALGLEGMPDSD
;
A
#
# COMPACT_ATOMS: atom_id res chain seq x y z
N MET A 1 13.24 46.62 19.84
CA MET A 1 12.95 45.17 19.94
C MET A 1 12.97 44.61 18.52
N ASN A 2 14.00 43.85 18.16
CA ASN A 2 14.23 43.33 16.81
C ASN A 2 13.57 41.95 16.66
N THR A 3 12.62 41.83 15.73
CA THR A 3 12.04 40.57 15.26
C THR A 3 12.94 39.94 14.18
N PRO A 4 13.22 38.62 14.19
CA PRO A 4 14.04 37.97 13.17
C PRO A 4 13.21 37.54 11.95
N PRO A 5 13.79 37.51 10.73
CA PRO A 5 13.06 37.18 9.51
C PRO A 5 12.97 35.66 9.28
N LEU A 6 11.75 35.13 9.33
CA LEU A 6 11.36 33.76 9.01
C LEU A 6 11.16 33.56 7.49
N MET A 7 12.19 33.75 6.67
CA MET A 7 12.12 33.41 5.23
C MET A 7 13.48 32.99 4.67
N ARG A 8 13.92 31.74 4.92
CA ARG A 8 15.06 31.15 4.16
C ARG A 8 15.11 29.62 4.04
N ASN A 9 14.06 28.89 4.43
CA ASN A 9 14.13 27.41 4.49
C ASN A 9 13.31 26.64 3.42
N SER A 10 12.45 27.30 2.65
CA SER A 10 11.60 26.61 1.64
C SER A 10 12.41 25.98 0.50
N LYS A 11 13.45 26.67 0.00
CA LYS A 11 14.32 26.15 -1.09
C LYS A 11 15.23 24.99 -0.65
N LYS A 12 15.63 24.94 0.62
CA LYS A 12 16.44 23.83 1.16
C LYS A 12 15.59 22.57 1.34
N VAL A 13 14.35 22.71 1.79
CA VAL A 13 13.41 21.59 1.98
C VAL A 13 13.00 20.97 0.65
N SER A 14 12.77 21.77 -0.39
CA SER A 14 12.44 21.25 -1.73
C SER A 14 13.62 20.54 -2.41
N PHE A 15 14.85 21.02 -2.19
CA PHE A 15 16.08 20.37 -2.67
C PHE A 15 16.32 19.04 -1.94
N PHE A 16 16.16 19.00 -0.63
CA PHE A 16 16.28 17.76 0.17
C PHE A 16 15.21 16.73 -0.21
N ALA A 17 13.96 17.17 -0.39
CA ALA A 17 12.87 16.29 -0.82
C ALA A 17 13.09 15.75 -2.24
N SER A 18 13.68 16.54 -3.14
CA SER A 18 14.04 16.10 -4.50
C SER A 18 15.26 15.17 -4.50
N SER A 19 16.24 15.40 -3.64
CA SER A 19 17.41 14.54 -3.44
C SER A 19 17.03 13.19 -2.82
N LEU A 20 16.16 13.19 -1.80
CA LEU A 20 15.58 11.95 -1.25
C LEU A 20 14.80 11.18 -2.31
N ARG A 21 13.95 11.85 -3.11
CA ARG A 21 13.16 11.18 -4.16
C ARG A 21 14.04 10.56 -5.25
N LYS A 22 15.17 11.19 -5.58
CA LYS A 22 16.16 10.65 -6.52
C LYS A 22 16.91 9.46 -5.92
N ASN A 23 17.31 9.53 -4.65
CA ASN A 23 18.00 8.43 -3.96
C ASN A 23 17.08 7.22 -3.74
N THR A 24 15.81 7.42 -3.38
CA THR A 24 14.84 6.33 -3.26
C THR A 24 14.54 5.68 -4.62
N LYS A 25 14.46 6.48 -5.70
CA LYS A 25 14.35 5.92 -7.06
C LYS A 25 15.58 5.11 -7.45
N LEU A 26 16.78 5.58 -7.10
CA LEU A 26 18.03 4.88 -7.40
C LEU A 26 18.14 3.54 -6.65
N ILE A 27 17.71 3.50 -5.39
CA ILE A 27 17.67 2.27 -4.58
C ILE A 27 16.65 1.28 -5.15
N ILE A 28 15.42 1.73 -5.45
CA ILE A 28 14.39 0.86 -6.03
C ILE A 28 14.84 0.30 -7.39
N VAL A 29 15.50 1.10 -8.22
CA VAL A 29 16.03 0.64 -9.52
C VAL A 29 17.17 -0.38 -9.33
N SER A 30 18.06 -0.17 -8.35
CA SER A 30 19.12 -1.11 -8.01
C SER A 30 18.58 -2.44 -7.48
N ASP A 31 17.54 -2.39 -6.63
CA ASP A 31 16.91 -3.58 -6.06
C ASP A 31 16.12 -4.36 -7.13
N LEU A 32 15.42 -3.67 -8.04
CA LEU A 32 14.76 -4.28 -9.19
C LEU A 32 15.76 -4.88 -10.18
N PHE A 33 16.90 -4.24 -10.39
CA PHE A 33 17.96 -4.77 -11.25
C PHE A 33 18.61 -6.02 -10.64
N SER A 34 18.90 -6.02 -9.34
CA SER A 34 19.43 -7.19 -8.64
C SER A 34 18.41 -8.32 -8.54
N ALA A 35 17.11 -8.02 -8.38
CA ALA A 35 16.05 -9.01 -8.47
C ALA A 35 15.93 -9.58 -9.89
N GLY A 36 16.08 -8.74 -10.92
CA GLY A 36 16.13 -9.15 -12.33
C GLY A 36 17.27 -10.12 -12.62
N GLU A 37 18.49 -9.82 -12.16
CA GLU A 37 19.65 -10.73 -12.30
C GLU A 37 19.45 -12.06 -11.56
N ARG A 38 18.81 -12.03 -10.37
CA ARG A 38 18.50 -13.27 -9.62
C ARG A 38 17.44 -14.12 -10.32
N ILE A 39 16.46 -13.50 -10.97
CA ILE A 39 15.44 -14.18 -11.76
C ILE A 39 16.07 -14.77 -13.03
N LEU A 40 16.97 -14.02 -13.69
CA LEU A 40 17.68 -14.51 -14.87
C LEU A 40 18.55 -15.73 -14.55
N ASN A 41 19.32 -15.68 -13.45
CA ASN A 41 20.12 -16.81 -12.99
C ASN A 41 19.26 -18.01 -12.55
N ALA A 42 18.06 -17.77 -11.97
CA ALA A 42 17.14 -18.86 -11.63
C ALA A 42 16.50 -19.50 -12.88
N MET A 43 16.29 -18.71 -13.93
CA MET A 43 15.80 -19.17 -15.24
C MET A 43 16.84 -20.06 -15.93
N ASP A 44 18.13 -19.71 -15.85
CA ASP A 44 19.23 -20.53 -16.39
C ASP A 44 19.33 -21.88 -15.67
N VAL A 45 19.25 -21.88 -14.32
CA VAL A 45 19.23 -23.12 -13.52
C VAL A 45 17.99 -23.97 -13.81
N TYR A 46 16.83 -23.35 -14.06
CA TYR A 46 15.61 -24.06 -14.45
C TYR A 46 15.74 -24.70 -15.84
N THR A 47 16.40 -24.02 -16.77
CA THR A 47 16.66 -24.52 -18.13
C THR A 47 17.62 -25.70 -18.10
N GLU A 48 18.70 -25.63 -17.32
CA GLU A 48 19.62 -26.76 -17.09
C GLU A 48 18.92 -27.95 -16.44
N LEU A 49 18.01 -27.71 -15.48
CA LEU A 49 17.25 -28.77 -14.83
C LEU A 49 16.24 -29.42 -15.78
N GLN A 50 15.63 -28.63 -16.67
CA GLN A 50 14.71 -29.10 -17.70
C GLN A 50 15.45 -29.96 -18.74
N ASP A 51 16.65 -29.57 -19.15
CA ASP A 51 17.49 -30.34 -20.08
C ASP A 51 17.90 -31.69 -19.47
N VAL A 52 18.25 -31.71 -18.17
CA VAL A 52 18.56 -32.95 -17.44
C VAL A 52 17.31 -33.84 -17.29
N ALA A 53 16.13 -33.25 -17.04
CA ALA A 53 14.88 -33.98 -16.94
C ALA A 53 14.48 -34.61 -18.28
N SER A 54 14.59 -33.87 -19.39
CA SER A 54 14.33 -34.38 -20.74
C SER A 54 15.37 -35.43 -21.16
N ALA A 55 16.63 -35.30 -20.75
CA ALA A 55 17.64 -36.34 -20.98
C ALA A 55 17.31 -37.63 -20.22
N LEU A 56 16.81 -37.53 -18.98
CA LEU A 56 16.43 -38.68 -18.16
C LEU A 56 15.16 -39.36 -18.66
N GLU A 57 14.19 -38.60 -19.16
CA GLU A 57 12.95 -39.10 -19.79
C GLU A 57 13.25 -39.89 -21.08
N ASN A 58 14.20 -39.41 -21.90
CA ASN A 58 14.68 -40.13 -23.08
C ASN A 58 15.41 -41.43 -22.73
N VAL A 59 16.14 -41.48 -21.61
CA VAL A 59 16.81 -42.70 -21.12
C VAL A 59 15.79 -43.72 -20.60
N ALA A 60 14.71 -43.26 -19.96
CA ALA A 60 13.64 -44.12 -19.47
C ALA A 60 12.80 -44.73 -20.60
N LEU A 61 12.54 -43.97 -21.69
CA LEU A 61 11.80 -44.44 -22.86
C LEU A 61 12.57 -45.45 -23.72
N MET A 62 13.91 -45.42 -23.67
CA MET A 62 14.77 -46.38 -24.38
C MET A 62 14.99 -47.70 -23.61
N GLY A 63 14.51 -47.79 -22.36
CA GLY A 63 14.86 -48.86 -21.42
C GLY A 63 13.89 -50.05 -21.30
N CYS A 64 12.79 -50.13 -22.07
CA CYS A 64 11.79 -51.20 -21.89
C CYS A 64 11.26 -51.76 -23.21
N HIS A 65 11.95 -52.76 -23.77
CA HIS A 65 11.36 -54.09 -24.04
C HIS A 65 12.43 -55.10 -24.48
N ALA A 66 12.59 -56.18 -23.70
CA ALA A 66 13.27 -57.39 -24.14
C ALA A 66 12.29 -58.29 -24.94
N PRO A 67 12.76 -59.02 -25.97
CA PRO A 67 11.92 -59.87 -26.82
C PRO A 67 11.86 -61.33 -26.33
N GLU A 68 10.71 -61.97 -26.45
CA GLU A 68 10.57 -63.45 -26.40
C GLU A 68 9.77 -63.93 -27.63
N PRO A 69 10.20 -65.02 -28.31
CA PRO A 69 9.66 -65.45 -29.60
C PRO A 69 8.50 -66.46 -29.46
N PRO A 70 7.71 -66.66 -30.53
CA PRO A 70 7.75 -68.00 -31.13
C PRO A 70 7.72 -68.01 -32.66
N ASN A 71 8.70 -68.74 -33.17
CA ASN A 71 8.73 -69.61 -34.35
C ASN A 71 7.53 -69.62 -35.34
N GLY A 72 7.86 -69.48 -36.63
CA GLY A 72 7.28 -70.34 -37.68
C GLY A 72 6.26 -69.73 -38.65
N LYS A 73 6.70 -68.83 -39.53
CA LYS A 73 6.48 -68.82 -41.01
C LYS A 73 6.76 -67.42 -41.58
N LYS A 74 7.93 -67.30 -42.21
CA LYS A 74 8.37 -66.14 -42.99
C LYS A 74 7.58 -66.13 -44.31
N GLU A 75 6.55 -65.29 -44.40
CA GLU A 75 6.12 -64.62 -45.64
C GLU A 75 4.95 -63.64 -45.43
N ASN A 76 4.35 -63.56 -44.23
CA ASN A 76 3.27 -62.61 -43.93
C ASN A 76 3.72 -61.37 -43.14
N SER A 77 4.92 -61.35 -42.57
CA SER A 77 5.38 -60.29 -41.64
C SER A 77 5.45 -58.88 -42.27
N HIS A 78 5.92 -58.74 -43.51
CA HIS A 78 6.00 -57.44 -44.17
C HIS A 78 4.61 -56.94 -44.60
N THR A 79 3.78 -57.85 -45.10
CA THR A 79 2.38 -57.59 -45.48
C THR A 79 1.52 -57.25 -44.27
N ASP A 80 1.76 -57.88 -43.13
CA ASP A 80 1.09 -57.58 -41.86
C ASP A 80 1.49 -56.19 -41.33
N ILE A 81 2.77 -55.80 -41.42
CA ILE A 81 3.23 -54.46 -41.06
C ILE A 81 2.59 -53.40 -41.98
N LEU A 82 2.53 -53.65 -43.28
CA LEU A 82 1.86 -52.76 -44.23
C LEU A 82 0.36 -52.64 -43.93
N ARG A 83 -0.30 -53.76 -43.60
CA ARG A 83 -1.71 -53.77 -43.18
C ARG A 83 -1.93 -52.99 -41.90
N ILE A 84 -1.07 -53.15 -40.90
CA ILE A 84 -1.15 -52.39 -39.64
C ILE A 84 -0.94 -50.90 -39.88
N LYS A 85 0.04 -50.53 -40.72
CA LYS A 85 0.27 -49.13 -41.11
C LYS A 85 -0.95 -48.54 -41.80
N GLU A 86 -1.56 -49.27 -42.72
CA GLU A 86 -2.78 -48.84 -43.42
C GLU A 86 -3.98 -48.73 -42.47
N GLN A 87 -4.15 -49.69 -41.56
CA GLN A 87 -5.17 -49.63 -40.51
C GLN A 87 -4.99 -48.42 -39.59
N MET A 88 -3.76 -48.14 -39.15
CA MET A 88 -3.45 -46.96 -38.34
C MET A 88 -3.70 -45.66 -39.12
N SER A 89 -3.29 -45.61 -40.39
CA SER A 89 -3.55 -44.46 -41.25
C SER A 89 -5.05 -44.19 -41.41
N ASN A 90 -5.84 -45.25 -41.62
CA ASN A 90 -7.30 -45.15 -41.74
C ASN A 90 -7.94 -44.74 -40.40
N GLN A 91 -7.48 -45.25 -39.27
CA GLN A 91 -7.96 -44.82 -37.95
C GLN A 91 -7.65 -43.34 -37.67
N CYS A 92 -6.44 -42.88 -37.99
CA CYS A 92 -6.07 -41.46 -37.89
C CYS A 92 -6.93 -40.59 -38.79
N PHE A 93 -7.21 -41.04 -40.01
CA PHE A 93 -8.08 -40.33 -40.95
C PHE A 93 -9.53 -40.25 -40.45
N GLU A 94 -10.11 -41.37 -40.01
CA GLU A 94 -11.45 -41.45 -39.43
C GLU A 94 -11.60 -40.54 -38.21
N MET A 95 -10.59 -40.52 -37.33
CA MET A 95 -10.56 -39.62 -36.18
C MET A 95 -10.52 -38.15 -36.61
N MET A 96 -9.69 -37.81 -37.61
CA MET A 96 -9.61 -36.46 -38.16
C MET A 96 -10.93 -36.01 -38.79
N VAL A 97 -11.61 -36.90 -39.53
CA VAL A 97 -12.93 -36.63 -40.13
C VAL A 97 -13.97 -36.42 -39.04
N LYS A 98 -14.00 -37.25 -37.99
CA LYS A 98 -14.91 -37.08 -36.84
C LYS A 98 -14.67 -35.76 -36.11
N ILE A 99 -13.42 -35.35 -35.91
CA ILE A 99 -13.08 -34.05 -35.31
C ILE A 99 -13.57 -32.90 -36.20
N ARG A 100 -13.37 -32.97 -37.53
CA ARG A 100 -13.85 -31.93 -38.46
C ARG A 100 -15.37 -31.89 -38.57
N ALA A 101 -16.04 -33.04 -38.60
CA ALA A 101 -17.49 -33.15 -38.65
C ALA A 101 -18.16 -32.78 -37.31
N GLY A 102 -17.49 -33.03 -36.17
CA GLY A 102 -17.91 -32.55 -34.87
C GLY A 102 -17.87 -31.03 -34.77
N LYS A 103 -16.83 -30.39 -35.34
CA LYS A 103 -16.70 -28.92 -35.38
C LYS A 103 -17.84 -28.21 -36.12
N SER A 104 -18.54 -28.85 -37.07
CA SER A 104 -19.68 -28.22 -37.75
C SER A 104 -21.01 -28.35 -36.99
N LYS A 105 -21.08 -29.22 -35.97
CA LYS A 105 -22.27 -29.40 -35.12
C LYS A 105 -22.19 -28.63 -33.80
N ILE A 106 -20.98 -28.26 -33.36
CA ILE A 106 -20.70 -27.54 -32.10
C ILE A 106 -20.59 -26.03 -32.38
N HIS A 107 -21.69 -25.39 -32.78
CA HIS A 107 -21.80 -23.92 -32.73
C HIS A 107 -23.02 -23.46 -31.94
N GLY A 108 -23.64 -24.37 -31.16
CA GLY A 108 -24.84 -24.08 -30.36
C GLY A 108 -24.73 -24.31 -28.84
N GLU A 109 -23.68 -24.96 -28.32
CA GLU A 109 -23.59 -25.37 -26.90
C GLU A 109 -22.20 -25.07 -26.28
N SER A 110 -21.55 -23.98 -26.68
CA SER A 110 -20.12 -23.72 -26.39
C SER A 110 -19.79 -23.20 -24.98
N SER A 111 -20.77 -22.88 -24.14
CA SER A 111 -20.49 -22.14 -22.88
C SER A 111 -20.13 -23.03 -21.69
N ASP A 112 -20.61 -24.27 -21.63
CA ASP A 112 -20.24 -25.21 -20.54
C ASP A 112 -18.96 -25.98 -20.88
N ALA A 113 -18.72 -26.30 -22.16
CA ALA A 113 -17.56 -27.07 -22.59
C ALA A 113 -16.22 -26.31 -22.44
N GLU A 114 -16.17 -25.00 -22.74
CA GLU A 114 -14.94 -24.19 -22.53
C GLU A 114 -14.61 -23.99 -21.05
N LYS A 115 -15.63 -23.96 -20.18
CA LYS A 115 -15.44 -23.82 -18.74
C LYS A 115 -14.90 -25.11 -18.12
N ASP A 116 -15.43 -26.26 -18.56
CA ASP A 116 -14.97 -27.60 -18.17
C ASP A 116 -13.52 -27.83 -18.67
N GLU A 117 -13.19 -27.41 -19.89
CA GLU A 117 -11.82 -27.51 -20.44
C GLU A 117 -10.79 -26.70 -19.63
N SER A 118 -11.10 -25.45 -19.28
CA SER A 118 -10.21 -24.63 -18.44
C SER A 118 -10.05 -25.18 -17.02
N GLU A 119 -11.10 -25.81 -16.47
CA GLU A 119 -11.05 -26.47 -15.17
C GLU A 119 -10.15 -27.71 -15.20
N TYR A 120 -10.27 -28.57 -16.21
CA TYR A 120 -9.37 -29.72 -16.39
C TYR A 120 -7.91 -29.30 -16.66
N GLU A 121 -7.67 -28.22 -17.40
CA GLU A 121 -6.31 -27.68 -17.58
C GLU A 121 -5.68 -27.26 -16.26
N ASN A 122 -6.44 -26.57 -15.40
CA ASN A 122 -5.99 -26.18 -14.07
C ASN A 122 -5.75 -27.40 -13.17
N GLU A 123 -6.64 -28.39 -13.19
CA GLU A 123 -6.49 -29.64 -12.43
C GLU A 123 -5.25 -30.43 -12.88
N ILE A 124 -4.99 -30.50 -14.19
CA ILE A 124 -3.80 -31.15 -14.74
C ILE A 124 -2.54 -30.40 -14.31
N GLU A 125 -2.55 -29.06 -14.34
CA GLU A 125 -1.40 -28.26 -13.93
C GLU A 125 -1.14 -28.40 -12.42
N GLU A 126 -2.19 -28.38 -11.60
CA GLU A 126 -2.07 -28.64 -10.16
C GLU A 126 -1.57 -30.07 -9.89
N ALA A 127 -2.06 -31.07 -10.63
CA ALA A 127 -1.60 -32.45 -10.51
C ALA A 127 -0.12 -32.59 -10.90
N LYS A 128 0.34 -31.89 -11.94
CA LYS A 128 1.76 -31.83 -12.34
C LYS A 128 2.63 -31.18 -11.28
N ILE A 129 2.22 -30.03 -10.75
CA ILE A 129 2.93 -29.33 -9.66
C ILE A 129 3.00 -30.24 -8.43
N SER A 130 1.89 -30.88 -8.07
CA SER A 130 1.80 -31.82 -6.95
C SER A 130 2.75 -33.02 -7.14
N HIS A 131 2.76 -33.61 -8.33
CA HIS A 131 3.65 -34.72 -8.67
C HIS A 131 5.12 -34.29 -8.59
N CYS A 132 5.48 -33.16 -9.21
CA CYS A 132 6.84 -32.62 -9.19
C CYS A 132 7.31 -32.34 -7.76
N ASN A 133 6.47 -31.71 -6.93
CA ASN A 133 6.78 -31.43 -5.53
C ASN A 133 7.00 -32.72 -4.71
N LYS A 134 6.15 -33.74 -4.90
CA LYS A 134 6.29 -35.03 -4.23
C LYS A 134 7.58 -35.76 -4.65
N THR A 135 7.87 -35.78 -5.95
CA THR A 135 9.10 -36.39 -6.48
C THR A 135 10.34 -35.66 -5.98
N LEU A 136 10.34 -34.32 -5.95
CA LEU A 136 11.43 -33.52 -5.40
C LEU A 136 11.65 -33.79 -3.91
N ALA A 137 10.56 -33.90 -3.12
CA ALA A 137 10.64 -34.24 -1.71
C ALA A 137 11.22 -35.63 -1.48
N LEU A 138 10.79 -36.63 -2.26
CA LEU A 138 11.33 -37.99 -2.22
C LEU A 138 12.84 -37.99 -2.53
N HIS A 139 13.24 -37.33 -3.62
CA HIS A 139 14.64 -37.28 -4.05
C HIS A 139 15.52 -36.60 -3.00
N ARG A 140 15.07 -35.48 -2.41
CA ARG A 140 15.77 -34.82 -1.29
C ARG A 140 15.94 -35.74 -0.09
N MET A 141 14.91 -36.52 0.25
CA MET A 141 14.96 -37.48 1.36
C MET A 141 15.95 -38.61 1.09
N GLN A 142 15.97 -39.14 -0.14
CA GLN A 142 16.92 -40.17 -0.55
C GLN A 142 18.38 -39.66 -0.52
N VAL A 143 18.63 -38.48 -1.10
CA VAL A 143 19.95 -37.84 -1.05
C VAL A 143 20.40 -37.60 0.39
N TRP A 144 19.50 -37.08 1.24
CA TRP A 144 19.81 -36.87 2.65
C TRP A 144 20.14 -38.16 3.38
N LYS A 145 19.42 -39.25 3.09
CA LYS A 145 19.73 -40.58 3.63
C LYS A 145 21.14 -41.03 3.24
N SER A 146 21.49 -40.94 1.96
CA SER A 146 22.82 -41.31 1.47
C SER A 146 23.94 -40.46 2.11
N ILE A 147 23.73 -39.15 2.24
CA ILE A 147 24.67 -38.25 2.94
C ILE A 147 24.79 -38.65 4.41
N SER A 148 23.66 -38.91 5.09
CA SER A 148 23.66 -39.31 6.50
C SER A 148 24.39 -40.63 6.74
N GLU A 149 24.28 -41.58 5.81
CA GLU A 149 25.01 -42.85 5.87
C GLU A 149 26.53 -42.62 5.70
N ARG A 150 26.96 -41.82 4.71
CA ARG A 150 28.37 -41.46 4.52
C ARG A 150 28.97 -40.76 5.74
N LEU A 151 28.22 -39.87 6.40
CA LEU A 151 28.68 -39.13 7.58
C LEU A 151 28.89 -40.00 8.84
N LYS A 152 28.36 -41.23 8.87
CA LYS A 152 28.58 -42.19 9.96
C LYS A 152 29.93 -42.91 9.85
N GLU A 153 30.50 -42.92 8.67
CA GLU A 153 31.83 -43.49 8.43
C GLU A 153 32.89 -42.55 9.04
N SER A 154 34.05 -43.11 9.39
CA SER A 154 35.13 -42.40 10.09
C SER A 154 36.38 -42.29 9.22
N ASP A 155 36.19 -42.05 7.92
CA ASP A 155 37.28 -41.79 6.98
C ASP A 155 37.48 -40.29 6.72
N ILE A 156 38.59 -39.96 6.06
CA ILE A 156 39.01 -38.58 5.78
C ILE A 156 37.97 -37.84 4.92
N GLU A 157 37.31 -38.54 4.01
CA GLU A 157 36.31 -37.95 3.11
C GLU A 157 35.00 -37.65 3.84
N ALA A 158 34.56 -38.52 4.76
CA ALA A 158 33.43 -38.29 5.64
C ALA A 158 33.66 -37.09 6.56
N ASP A 159 34.88 -36.93 7.10
CA ASP A 159 35.24 -35.76 7.91
C ASP A 159 35.25 -34.46 7.10
N ALA A 160 35.77 -34.48 5.87
CA ALA A 160 35.71 -33.34 4.95
C ALA A 160 34.25 -32.98 4.59
N MET A 161 33.41 -33.99 4.35
CA MET A 161 31.98 -33.81 4.07
C MET A 161 31.25 -33.20 5.28
N ARG A 162 31.58 -33.64 6.51
CA ARG A 162 31.03 -33.09 7.76
C ARG A 162 31.41 -31.61 7.94
N ALA A 163 32.68 -31.26 7.73
CA ALA A 163 33.15 -29.88 7.78
C ALA A 163 32.42 -28.99 6.75
N SER A 164 32.28 -29.47 5.51
CA SER A 164 31.54 -28.77 4.45
C SER A 164 30.06 -28.57 4.80
N THR A 165 29.42 -29.60 5.36
CA THR A 165 28.01 -29.56 5.75
C THR A 165 27.80 -28.56 6.90
N ASN A 166 28.64 -28.59 7.92
CA ASN A 166 28.60 -27.65 9.02
C ASN A 166 28.79 -26.20 8.56
N HIS A 167 29.73 -25.97 7.64
CA HIS A 167 29.92 -24.64 7.05
C HIS A 167 28.68 -24.14 6.30
N LYS A 168 28.04 -25.01 5.51
CA LYS A 168 26.78 -24.68 4.82
C LYS A 168 25.65 -24.39 5.80
N LEU A 169 25.51 -25.16 6.88
CA LEU A 169 24.50 -24.93 7.92
C LEU A 169 24.71 -23.59 8.65
N ASP A 170 25.96 -23.22 8.93
CA ASP A 170 26.30 -21.91 9.49
C ASP A 170 25.91 -20.76 8.53
N LEU A 171 26.24 -20.90 7.24
CA LEU A 171 25.81 -19.94 6.22
C LEU A 171 24.29 -19.84 6.11
N CYS A 172 23.57 -20.97 6.08
CA CYS A 172 22.11 -20.99 6.07
C CYS A 172 21.54 -20.28 7.31
N SER A 173 22.11 -20.51 8.49
CA SER A 173 21.69 -19.85 9.73
C SER A 173 21.87 -18.33 9.65
N LYS A 174 22.99 -17.87 9.09
CA LYS A 174 23.25 -16.43 8.85
C LYS A 174 22.27 -15.84 7.85
N ILE A 175 21.99 -16.55 6.75
CA ILE A 175 21.01 -16.12 5.74
C ILE A 175 19.61 -16.00 6.37
N MET A 176 19.19 -16.98 7.16
CA MET A 176 17.88 -16.94 7.84
C MET A 176 17.79 -15.74 8.80
N LYS A 177 18.86 -15.44 9.53
CA LYS A 177 18.93 -14.28 10.41
C LYS A 177 18.79 -12.97 9.64
N LEU A 178 19.55 -12.78 8.55
CA LEU A 178 19.45 -11.59 7.71
C LEU A 178 18.07 -11.44 7.06
N GLN A 179 17.44 -12.54 6.64
CA GLN A 179 16.08 -12.53 6.11
C GLN A 179 15.06 -12.10 7.18
N GLN A 180 15.25 -12.55 8.42
CA GLN A 180 14.40 -12.15 9.54
C GLN A 180 14.56 -10.66 9.86
N GLU A 181 15.79 -10.18 9.98
CA GLU A 181 16.08 -8.75 10.18
C GLU A 181 15.52 -7.89 9.04
N SER A 182 15.60 -8.35 7.80
CA SER A 182 15.02 -7.67 6.64
C SER A 182 13.49 -7.56 6.74
N ARG A 183 12.80 -8.64 7.13
CA ARG A 183 11.34 -8.61 7.37
C ARG A 183 10.96 -7.63 8.46
N GLU A 184 11.69 -7.63 9.58
CA GLU A 184 11.45 -6.70 10.69
C GLU A 184 11.64 -5.24 10.28
N LEU A 185 12.67 -4.95 9.47
CA LEU A 185 12.90 -3.62 8.92
C LEU A 185 11.80 -3.21 7.94
N GLN A 186 11.33 -4.13 7.09
CA GLN A 186 10.19 -3.88 6.20
C GLN A 186 8.92 -3.54 7.00
N ASP A 187 8.63 -4.27 8.06
CA ASP A 187 7.49 -4.01 8.94
C ASP A 187 7.60 -2.64 9.62
N GLN A 188 8.80 -2.27 10.10
CA GLN A 188 9.07 -0.95 10.66
C GLN A 188 8.86 0.17 9.63
N ILE A 189 9.32 -0.02 8.39
CA ILE A 189 9.13 0.94 7.30
C ILE A 189 7.63 1.12 7.02
N ILE A 190 6.86 0.03 6.94
CA ILE A 190 5.41 0.08 6.74
C ILE A 190 4.74 0.80 7.92
N GLY A 191 5.16 0.54 9.15
CA GLY A 191 4.68 1.23 10.35
C GLY A 191 4.91 2.75 10.29
N LEU A 192 6.13 3.18 9.95
CA LEU A 192 6.47 4.60 9.78
C LEU A 192 5.68 5.25 8.63
N GLN A 193 5.45 4.54 7.53
CA GLN A 193 4.63 5.04 6.43
C GLN A 193 3.19 5.28 6.85
N LYS A 194 2.59 4.36 7.64
CA LYS A 194 1.26 4.54 8.22
C LYS A 194 1.21 5.76 9.15
N GLN A 195 2.17 5.89 10.07
CA GLN A 195 2.26 7.05 10.97
C GLN A 195 2.39 8.37 10.21
N LYS A 196 3.21 8.39 9.16
CA LYS A 196 3.38 9.57 8.30
C LYS A 196 2.07 9.96 7.59
N LEU A 197 1.29 9.00 7.12
CA LEU A 197 -0.01 9.25 6.50
C LEU A 197 -1.00 9.81 7.52
N GLU A 198 -1.04 9.25 8.73
CA GLU A 198 -1.92 9.74 9.79
C GLU A 198 -1.55 11.17 10.23
N LEU A 199 -0.26 11.46 10.38
CA LEU A 199 0.20 12.81 10.68
C LEU A 199 -0.17 13.81 9.57
N LYS A 200 -0.10 13.41 8.29
CA LYS A 200 -0.57 14.25 7.18
C LYS A 200 -2.07 14.51 7.27
N ARG A 201 -2.87 13.49 7.58
CA ARG A 201 -4.32 13.62 7.76
C ARG A 201 -4.64 14.60 8.88
N LEU A 202 -4.03 14.41 10.05
CA LEU A 202 -4.21 15.29 11.21
C LEU A 202 -3.78 16.72 10.91
N THR A 203 -2.67 16.91 10.18
CA THR A 203 -2.20 18.25 9.80
C THR A 203 -3.22 18.97 8.91
N HIS A 204 -3.82 18.27 7.94
CA HIS A 204 -4.86 18.84 7.08
C HIS A 204 -6.13 19.17 7.86
N GLU A 205 -6.51 18.32 8.81
CA GLU A 205 -7.65 18.54 9.69
C GLU A 205 -7.45 19.80 10.55
N ARG A 206 -6.29 19.94 11.21
CA ARG A 206 -5.96 21.14 11.99
C ARG A 206 -5.84 22.40 11.15
N MET A 207 -5.35 22.29 9.92
CA MET A 207 -5.31 23.41 8.98
C MET A 207 -6.72 23.88 8.61
N ARG A 208 -7.63 22.94 8.35
CA ARG A 208 -9.04 23.23 8.08
C ARG A 208 -9.73 23.88 9.28
N GLU A 209 -9.51 23.36 10.48
CA GLU A 209 -10.02 23.97 11.72
C GLU A 209 -9.50 25.39 11.91
N MET A 210 -8.21 25.63 11.65
CA MET A 210 -7.62 26.97 11.74
C MET A 210 -8.22 27.94 10.73
N GLU A 211 -8.46 27.48 9.50
CA GLU A 211 -9.07 28.28 8.45
C GLU A 211 -10.54 28.59 8.75
N GLU A 212 -11.29 27.65 9.32
CA GLU A 212 -12.66 27.88 9.79
C GLU A 212 -12.69 28.89 10.96
N LEU A 213 -11.82 28.73 11.95
CA LEU A 213 -11.70 29.68 13.07
C LEU A 213 -11.28 31.08 12.58
N LYS A 214 -10.41 31.14 11.58
CA LYS A 214 -10.03 32.39 10.93
C LYS A 214 -11.22 33.02 10.22
N ARG A 215 -12.01 32.24 9.47
CA ARG A 215 -13.25 32.70 8.82
C ARG A 215 -14.27 33.24 9.83
N VAL A 216 -14.48 32.55 10.95
CA VAL A 216 -15.36 33.01 12.05
C VAL A 216 -14.84 34.28 12.73
N ARG A 217 -13.52 34.50 12.74
CA ARG A 217 -12.91 35.72 13.31
C ARG A 217 -12.89 36.89 12.33
N GLU A 218 -12.65 36.65 11.05
CA GLU A 218 -12.63 37.66 9.98
C GLU A 218 -14.04 38.04 9.53
N HIS A 219 -14.97 37.12 9.66
CA HIS A 219 -16.40 37.40 9.73
C HIS A 219 -16.85 37.06 11.13
N PRO A 220 -16.55 37.91 12.15
CA PRO A 220 -17.37 37.90 13.34
C PRO A 220 -18.83 37.99 12.85
N GLU A 221 -19.77 37.66 13.71
CA GLU A 221 -21.12 38.14 13.47
C GLU A 221 -21.15 39.66 13.61
N GLU A 222 -20.43 40.39 12.74
CA GLU A 222 -20.31 41.84 12.66
C GLU A 222 -21.71 42.42 12.58
N GLY A 223 -22.61 41.76 11.86
CA GLY A 223 -24.02 42.11 11.84
C GLY A 223 -24.75 41.95 13.18
N ARG A 224 -24.36 41.02 14.07
CA ARG A 224 -25.01 40.85 15.39
C ARG A 224 -24.37 41.73 16.46
N TYR A 225 -23.04 41.78 16.52
CA TYR A 225 -22.32 42.62 17.48
C TYR A 225 -22.52 44.11 17.19
N SER A 226 -22.49 44.52 15.91
CA SER A 226 -22.78 45.90 15.51
C SER A 226 -24.21 46.31 15.85
N LYS A 227 -25.22 45.46 15.58
CA LYS A 227 -26.61 45.76 15.94
C LYS A 227 -26.86 45.86 17.44
N VAL A 228 -26.17 45.05 18.25
CA VAL A 228 -26.27 45.14 19.71
C VAL A 228 -25.61 46.43 20.20
N LEU A 229 -24.46 46.80 19.64
CA LEU A 229 -23.75 48.03 19.96
C LEU A 229 -24.55 49.28 19.56
N GLU A 230 -25.13 49.31 18.36
CA GLU A 230 -25.96 50.40 17.86
C GLU A 230 -27.21 50.62 18.74
N LYS A 231 -27.87 49.52 19.14
CA LYS A 231 -28.99 49.59 20.09
C LYS A 231 -28.56 50.13 21.46
N ALA A 232 -27.43 49.69 21.98
CA ALA A 232 -26.89 50.17 23.26
C ALA A 232 -26.56 51.67 23.20
N GLN A 233 -25.95 52.12 22.09
CA GLN A 233 -25.64 53.53 21.85
C GLN A 233 -26.90 54.39 21.75
N SER A 234 -27.92 53.94 21.01
CA SER A 234 -29.21 54.65 20.91
C SER A 234 -29.91 54.81 22.26
N VAL A 235 -29.86 53.78 23.11
CA VAL A 235 -30.41 53.84 24.47
C VAL A 235 -29.61 54.82 25.33
N LEU A 236 -28.28 54.80 25.26
CA LEU A 236 -27.42 55.72 26.01
C LEU A 236 -27.68 57.18 25.61
N GLU A 237 -27.74 57.48 24.31
CA GLU A 237 -28.05 58.82 23.81
C GLU A 237 -29.41 59.32 24.29
N LYS A 238 -30.42 58.43 24.34
CA LYS A 238 -31.74 58.77 24.88
C LYS A 238 -31.67 59.17 26.35
N TYR A 239 -30.96 58.39 27.17
CA TYR A 239 -30.80 58.70 28.60
C TYR A 239 -29.95 59.95 28.82
N GLN A 240 -28.94 60.19 27.99
CA GLN A 240 -28.13 61.41 28.05
C GLN A 240 -28.98 62.65 27.75
N LYS A 241 -29.77 62.64 26.66
CA LYS A 241 -30.71 63.72 26.32
C LYS A 241 -31.73 63.97 27.43
N MET A 242 -32.32 62.91 27.98
CA MET A 242 -33.29 63.02 29.08
C MET A 242 -32.64 63.62 30.34
N THR A 243 -31.40 63.25 30.63
CA THR A 243 -30.62 63.82 31.74
C THR A 243 -30.36 65.30 31.52
N SER A 244 -29.91 65.72 30.33
CA SER A 244 -29.69 67.13 29.99
C SER A 244 -30.97 67.96 30.08
N VAL A 245 -32.11 67.45 29.59
CA VAL A 245 -33.40 68.14 29.70
C VAL A 245 -33.82 68.28 31.17
N THR A 246 -33.72 67.20 31.95
CA THR A 246 -34.07 67.22 33.38
C THR A 246 -33.19 68.20 34.16
N GLN A 247 -31.89 68.20 33.88
CA GLN A 247 -30.91 69.12 34.47
C GLN A 247 -31.26 70.57 34.11
N ASN A 248 -31.57 70.87 32.85
CA ASN A 248 -31.96 72.21 32.40
C ASN A 248 -33.27 72.69 33.06
N VAL A 249 -34.28 71.82 33.19
CA VAL A 249 -35.53 72.15 33.90
C VAL A 249 -35.24 72.43 35.38
N LEU A 250 -34.45 71.59 36.05
CA LEU A 250 -34.11 71.77 37.46
C LEU A 250 -33.33 73.07 37.69
N ARG A 251 -32.37 73.40 36.82
CA ARG A 251 -31.67 74.70 36.83
C ARG A 251 -32.67 75.85 36.74
N GLY A 252 -33.59 75.80 35.77
CA GLY A 252 -34.62 76.83 35.58
C GLY A 252 -35.51 77.02 36.80
N VAL A 253 -35.92 75.93 37.46
CA VAL A 253 -36.71 75.97 38.70
C VAL A 253 -35.92 76.60 39.85
N ILE A 254 -34.67 76.20 40.07
CA ILE A 254 -33.81 76.75 41.13
C ILE A 254 -33.62 78.27 40.94
N LEU A 255 -33.35 78.71 39.70
CA LEU A 255 -33.21 80.13 39.36
C LEU A 255 -34.52 80.91 39.56
N ALA A 256 -35.68 80.31 39.23
CA ALA A 256 -36.99 80.95 39.37
C ALA A 256 -37.54 80.98 40.81
N SER A 257 -37.08 80.08 41.68
CA SER A 257 -37.68 79.85 43.01
C SER A 257 -37.46 80.97 44.03
N ARG A 258 -36.75 82.07 43.69
CA ARG A 258 -36.45 83.22 44.59
C ARG A 258 -35.83 82.84 45.95
N VAL A 259 -35.37 81.60 46.10
CA VAL A 259 -34.59 81.13 47.25
C VAL A 259 -33.17 81.69 47.09
N HIS A 260 -32.56 82.17 48.17
CA HIS A 260 -31.18 82.67 48.19
C HIS A 260 -30.18 81.50 48.11
N TRP A 261 -30.26 80.70 47.05
CA TRP A 261 -29.46 79.49 46.83
C TRP A 261 -27.96 79.76 46.79
N ARG A 262 -27.55 81.02 46.54
CA ARG A 262 -26.16 81.47 46.57
C ARG A 262 -25.59 81.50 48.00
N ASP A 263 -26.43 81.72 49.00
CA ASP A 263 -26.03 81.90 50.40
C ASP A 263 -26.02 80.57 51.18
N ASP A 264 -26.72 79.54 50.69
CA ASP A 264 -26.63 78.17 51.21
C ASP A 264 -25.53 77.40 50.45
N PRO A 265 -24.44 77.00 51.12
CA PRO A 265 -23.34 76.27 50.49
C PRO A 265 -23.78 74.98 49.80
N LYS A 266 -24.76 74.25 50.36
CA LYS A 266 -25.23 72.99 49.79
C LYS A 266 -26.04 73.20 48.52
N LEU A 267 -26.89 74.22 48.50
CA LEU A 267 -27.66 74.58 47.31
C LEU A 267 -26.78 75.17 46.21
N ARG A 268 -25.77 75.96 46.59
CA ARG A 268 -24.75 76.47 45.67
C ARG A 268 -23.98 75.33 44.99
N ASP A 269 -23.54 74.34 45.76
CA ASP A 269 -22.80 73.20 45.22
C ASP A 269 -23.66 72.36 44.28
N ILE A 270 -24.95 72.19 44.57
CA ILE A 270 -25.92 71.53 43.69
C ILE A 270 -26.13 72.35 42.40
N ALA A 271 -26.30 73.67 42.50
CA ALA A 271 -26.49 74.55 41.34
C ALA A 271 -25.25 74.63 40.43
N LEU A 272 -24.04 74.60 41.01
CA LEU A 272 -22.77 74.59 40.29
C LEU A 272 -22.42 73.20 39.71
N GLY A 273 -22.74 72.11 40.41
CA GLY A 273 -22.70 70.76 39.84
C GLY A 273 -23.69 70.61 38.68
N LEU A 274 -24.77 71.39 38.76
CA LEU A 274 -25.64 71.84 37.68
C LEU A 274 -24.86 72.19 36.40
N GLU A 275 -23.74 72.90 36.45
CA GLU A 275 -23.16 73.66 35.33
C GLU A 275 -22.12 72.89 34.48
N GLY A 276 -21.56 71.80 34.99
CA GLY A 276 -20.28 71.23 34.53
C GLY A 276 -20.29 70.03 33.57
N MET A 277 -21.30 69.80 32.72
CA MET A 277 -21.20 68.80 31.65
C MET A 277 -21.27 69.51 30.30
N PRO A 278 -20.17 69.55 29.51
CA PRO A 278 -20.24 70.10 28.16
C PRO A 278 -21.19 69.24 27.33
N ASP A 279 -22.06 69.91 26.57
CA ASP A 279 -22.69 69.29 25.41
C ASP A 279 -21.55 68.87 24.47
N SER A 280 -21.26 67.56 24.41
CA SER A 280 -20.35 67.02 23.41
C SER A 280 -20.99 67.18 22.04
N ASP A 281 -20.44 68.10 21.24
CA ASP A 281 -20.42 67.99 19.78
C ASP A 281 -19.69 66.70 19.34
#